data_AF-A0A5B1BC82-F1
#
_entry.id   AF-A0A5B1BC82-F1
#
_cell.length_a   1.000
_cell.length_b   1.000
_cell.length_c   1.000
_cell.angle_alpha   90.00
_cell.angle_beta   90.00
_cell.angle_gamma   90.00
#
_symmetry.space_group_name_H-M   'P 1'
#
loop_
_entity.id
_entity.type
_entity.pdbx_description
1 polymer ?
#
loop_
_entity_poly.entity_id
_entity_poly.type
_entity_poly.pdbx_seq_one_letter_code
_entity_poly.pdbx_strand_id
1 'polypeptide(L)'
;MAGKRTDIMEIRQIINLKHQGYSNRKISDLLSINRNTVNSYVSFLKNRGLDFKELLSLSEKDLVSFFPETSTTQTSRYQEVFQYFEYFKSELKKPGCTIGGLWQWYRTSAGVSSIL
;
A
#
# COMPACT_ATOMS: atom_id res chain seq x y z
N MET A 1 -19.95 -2.89 -1.47
CA MET A 1 -19.57 -3.32 -0.11
C MET A 1 -18.72 -2.22 0.51
N ALA A 2 -19.13 -1.71 1.67
CA ALA A 2 -18.57 -0.49 2.28
C ALA A 2 -17.20 -0.76 2.93
N GLY A 3 -16.14 -0.74 2.12
CA GLY A 3 -14.75 -0.86 2.59
C GLY A 3 -14.16 0.50 2.95
N LYS A 4 -13.72 0.66 4.20
CA LYS A 4 -12.62 1.56 4.65
C LYS A 4 -12.58 1.80 6.17
N ARG A 5 -13.62 1.45 6.94
CA ARG A 5 -13.62 1.68 8.42
C ARG A 5 -12.97 0.56 9.23
N THR A 6 -12.80 -0.63 8.66
CA THR A 6 -12.32 -1.81 9.39
C THR A 6 -10.83 -1.72 9.73
N ASP A 7 -10.00 -1.09 8.88
CA ASP A 7 -8.55 -1.06 9.09
C ASP A 7 -8.15 -0.22 10.31
N ILE A 8 -8.77 0.94 10.55
CA ILE A 8 -8.29 1.85 11.62
C ILE A 8 -8.55 1.30 13.03
N MET A 9 -9.69 0.63 13.22
CA MET A 9 -10.02 0.00 14.49
C MET A 9 -9.10 -1.20 14.76
N GLU A 10 -8.83 -2.00 13.73
CA GLU A 10 -7.88 -3.12 13.80
C GLU A 10 -6.46 -2.63 14.12
N ILE A 11 -5.99 -1.56 13.46
CA ILE A 11 -4.69 -0.96 13.75
C ILE A 11 -4.64 -0.48 15.20
N ARG A 12 -5.70 0.15 15.72
CA ARG A 12 -5.76 0.60 17.11
C ARG A 12 -5.70 -0.56 18.11
N GLN A 13 -6.37 -1.67 17.80
CA GLN A 13 -6.27 -2.89 18.59
C GLN A 13 -4.86 -3.50 18.54
N ILE A 14 -4.23 -3.54 17.37
CA ILE A 14 -2.84 -3.98 17.21
C ILE A 14 -1.91 -3.13 18.09
N ILE A 15 -2.04 -1.80 18.05
CA ILE A 15 -1.24 -0.87 18.88
C ILE A 15 -1.43 -1.16 20.37
N ASN A 16 -2.68 -1.33 20.82
CA ASN A 16 -2.98 -1.63 22.23
C ASN A 16 -2.35 -2.95 22.68
N LEU A 17 -2.51 -4.02 21.88
CA LEU A 17 -1.91 -5.32 22.20
C LEU A 17 -0.37 -5.28 22.16
N LYS A 18 0.23 -4.49 21.24
CA LYS A 18 1.69 -4.27 21.24
C LYS A 18 2.16 -3.52 22.47
N HIS A 19 1.43 -2.49 22.91
CA HIS A 19 1.73 -1.77 24.14
C HIS A 19 1.67 -2.68 25.38
N GLN A 20 0.73 -3.64 25.40
CA GLN A 20 0.63 -4.68 26.43
C GLN A 20 1.71 -5.78 26.33
N GLY A 21 2.63 -5.71 25.38
CA GLY A 21 3.74 -6.65 25.23
C GLY A 21 3.42 -7.94 24.45
N TYR A 22 2.29 -8.00 23.74
CA TYR A 22 1.95 -9.19 22.96
C TYR A 22 2.86 -9.35 21.73
N SER A 23 3.18 -10.62 21.41
CA SER A 23 3.91 -10.97 20.19
C SER A 23 3.00 -10.84 18.96
N ASN A 24 3.58 -10.54 17.79
CA ASN A 24 2.79 -10.37 16.56
C ASN A 24 2.00 -11.63 16.19
N ARG A 25 2.52 -12.82 16.52
CA ARG A 25 1.81 -14.08 16.36
C ARG A 25 0.56 -14.14 17.25
N LYS A 26 0.70 -13.82 18.55
CA LYS A 26 -0.43 -13.83 19.48
C LYS A 26 -1.50 -12.80 19.08
N ILE A 27 -1.10 -11.67 18.53
CA ILE A 27 -2.03 -10.64 18.01
C ILE A 27 -2.79 -11.14 16.78
N SER A 28 -2.09 -11.80 15.86
CA SER A 28 -2.70 -12.44 14.68
C SER A 28 -3.77 -13.45 15.09
N ASP A 29 -3.46 -14.29 16.08
CA ASP A 29 -4.41 -15.28 16.60
C ASP A 29 -5.61 -14.61 17.30
N LEU A 30 -5.38 -13.57 18.11
CA LEU A 30 -6.44 -12.87 18.87
C LEU A 30 -7.39 -12.06 17.99
N LEU A 31 -6.87 -11.38 16.97
CA LEU A 31 -7.65 -10.52 16.09
C LEU A 31 -8.15 -11.26 14.84
N SER A 32 -7.75 -12.52 14.63
CA SER A 32 -7.98 -13.27 13.39
C SER A 32 -7.49 -12.52 12.13
N ILE A 33 -6.45 -11.69 12.29
CA ILE A 33 -5.80 -10.93 11.20
C ILE A 33 -4.60 -11.75 10.73
N ASN A 34 -4.33 -11.75 9.42
CA ASN A 34 -3.15 -12.41 8.87
C ASN A 34 -1.85 -11.89 9.54
N ARG A 35 -0.98 -12.82 9.97
CA ARG A 35 0.31 -12.50 10.60
C ARG A 35 1.15 -11.53 9.77
N ASN A 36 1.12 -11.64 8.44
CA ASN A 36 1.87 -10.75 7.54
C ASN A 36 1.31 -9.33 7.57
N THR A 37 0.00 -9.17 7.67
CA THR A 37 -0.68 -7.88 7.84
C THR A 37 -0.30 -7.25 9.18
N VAL A 38 -0.36 -8.02 10.27
CA VAL A 38 0.11 -7.56 11.60
C VAL A 38 1.58 -7.14 11.56
N ASN A 39 2.44 -7.95 10.94
CA ASN A 39 3.86 -7.62 10.78
C ASN A 39 4.06 -6.33 9.97
N SER A 40 3.31 -6.16 8.88
CA SER A 40 3.39 -4.97 8.04
C SER A 40 3.01 -3.71 8.83
N TYR A 41 1.89 -3.73 9.55
CA TYR A 41 1.47 -2.61 10.39
C TYR A 41 2.45 -2.32 11.53
N VAL A 42 2.90 -3.35 12.24
CA VAL A 42 3.87 -3.18 13.33
C VAL A 42 5.19 -2.60 12.83
N SER A 43 5.70 -3.08 11.69
CA SER A 43 6.92 -2.54 11.08
C SER A 43 6.73 -1.11 10.61
N PHE A 44 5.59 -0.80 9.98
CA PHE A 44 5.26 0.55 9.55
C PHE A 44 5.24 1.54 10.72
N LEU A 45 4.56 1.19 11.82
CA LEU A 45 4.48 2.02 13.02
C LEU A 45 5.85 2.21 13.68
N LYS A 46 6.67 1.16 13.76
CA LYS A 46 8.04 1.25 14.29
C LYS A 46 8.95 2.14 13.44
N ASN A 47 8.82 2.08 12.12
CA ASN A 47 9.61 2.91 11.21
C ASN A 47 9.28 4.41 11.32
N ARG A 48 8.13 4.77 11.91
CA ARG A 48 7.80 6.17 12.23
C ARG A 48 8.49 6.68 13.50
N GLY A 49 9.20 5.81 14.24
CA GLY A 49 9.98 6.19 15.42
C GLY A 49 9.15 6.50 16.67
N LEU A 50 7.83 6.26 16.64
CA LEU A 50 6.93 6.50 17.77
C LEU A 50 6.83 5.26 18.65
N ASP A 51 6.82 5.47 19.96
CA ASP A 51 6.53 4.38 20.89
C ASP A 51 5.04 4.01 20.84
N PHE A 52 4.71 2.75 21.13
CA PHE A 52 3.31 2.29 21.13
C PHE A 52 2.45 3.02 22.17
N LYS A 53 3.05 3.53 23.25
CA LYS A 53 2.37 4.38 24.24
C LYS A 53 1.96 5.74 23.66
N GLU A 54 2.83 6.35 22.86
CA GLU A 54 2.56 7.62 22.20
C GLU A 54 1.48 7.45 21.13
N LEU A 55 1.55 6.35 20.39
CA LEU A 55 0.55 5.98 19.38
C LEU A 55 -0.86 5.79 19.95
N LEU A 56 -0.99 5.34 21.21
CA LEU A 56 -2.29 5.21 21.89
C LEU A 56 -2.93 6.57 22.23
N SER A 57 -2.11 7.61 22.41
CA SER A 57 -2.58 8.95 22.77
C SER A 57 -3.12 9.72 21.55
N LEU A 58 -2.86 9.23 20.33
CA LEU A 58 -3.30 9.85 19.09
C LEU A 58 -4.79 9.66 18.85
N SER A 59 -5.42 10.66 18.23
CA SER A 59 -6.80 10.54 17.75
C SER A 59 -6.88 9.63 16.52
N GLU A 60 -8.06 9.09 16.20
CA GLU A 60 -8.22 8.26 15.00
C GLU A 60 -7.86 9.01 13.72
N LYS A 61 -8.16 10.30 13.65
CA LYS A 61 -7.86 11.14 12.48
C LYS A 61 -6.35 11.27 12.28
N ASP A 62 -5.61 11.46 13.36
CA ASP A 62 -4.15 11.54 13.31
C ASP A 62 -3.59 10.19 12.92
N LEU A 63 -4.13 9.10 13.47
CA LEU A 63 -3.71 7.75 13.17
C LEU A 63 -3.91 7.40 11.69
N VAL A 64 -5.04 7.80 11.10
CA VAL A 64 -5.32 7.67 9.66
C VAL A 64 -4.31 8.45 8.82
N SER A 65 -3.96 9.67 9.22
CA SER A 65 -3.08 10.54 8.42
C SER A 65 -1.64 10.00 8.30
N PHE A 66 -1.20 9.13 9.23
CA PHE A 66 0.10 8.45 9.11
C PHE A 66 0.15 7.44 7.98
N PHE A 67 -0.99 6.83 7.64
CA PHE A 67 -1.06 5.87 6.55
C PHE A 67 -1.21 6.63 5.24
N PRO A 68 -0.37 6.34 4.23
CA PRO A 68 -0.61 6.91 2.92
C PRO A 68 -2.02 6.50 2.50
N GLU A 69 -2.81 7.45 2.00
CA GLU A 69 -3.97 7.06 1.22
C GLU A 69 -3.47 6.06 0.19
N THR A 70 -4.19 4.95 0.00
CA THR A 70 -3.87 3.94 -1.01
C THR A 70 -4.11 4.53 -2.41
N SER A 71 -3.45 5.64 -2.74
CA SER A 71 -3.31 6.13 -4.08
C SER A 71 -2.13 5.35 -4.66
N THR A 72 -2.45 4.19 -5.24
CA THR A 72 -1.58 3.42 -6.15
C THR A 72 -1.00 4.29 -7.30
N THR A 73 -1.49 5.52 -7.41
CA THR A 73 -1.20 6.59 -8.36
C THR A 73 0.10 7.37 -8.10
N GLN A 74 0.76 7.23 -6.94
CA GLN A 74 1.91 8.08 -6.56
C GLN A 74 3.30 7.42 -6.68
N THR A 75 3.40 6.21 -7.21
CA THR A 75 4.72 5.60 -7.48
C THR A 75 5.34 6.21 -8.74
N SER A 76 6.64 6.49 -8.74
CA SER A 76 7.38 6.98 -9.93
C SER A 76 7.12 6.11 -11.17
N ARG A 77 7.15 4.79 -10.98
CA ARG A 77 6.79 3.79 -12.00
C ARG A 77 5.38 3.96 -12.57
N TYR A 78 4.40 4.36 -11.75
CA TYR A 78 3.05 4.63 -12.22
C TYR A 78 3.03 5.90 -13.09
N GLN A 79 3.72 6.96 -12.66
CA GLN A 79 3.80 8.21 -13.41
C GLN A 79 4.44 8.01 -14.79
N GLU A 80 5.49 7.20 -14.89
CA GLU A 80 6.14 6.85 -16.16
C GLU A 80 5.16 6.17 -17.14
N VAL A 81 4.46 5.13 -16.68
CA VAL A 81 3.48 4.41 -17.52
C VAL A 81 2.30 5.32 -17.89
N PHE A 82 1.86 6.16 -16.96
CA PHE A 82 0.72 7.05 -17.14
C PHE A 82 0.90 8.01 -18.32
N GLN A 83 2.13 8.48 -18.58
CA GLN A 83 2.45 9.33 -19.72
C GLN A 83 2.10 8.68 -21.07
N TYR A 84 2.10 7.34 -21.15
CA TYR A 84 1.80 6.60 -22.37
C TYR A 84 0.34 6.18 -22.50
N PHE A 85 -0.53 6.48 -21.51
CA PHE A 85 -1.93 6.02 -21.53
C PHE A 85 -2.76 6.59 -22.67
N GLU A 86 -2.60 7.88 -23.00
CA GLU A 86 -3.30 8.46 -24.15
C GLU A 86 -2.82 7.83 -25.46
N TYR A 87 -1.52 7.52 -25.57
CA TYR A 87 -0.98 6.80 -26.72
C TYR A 87 -1.57 5.38 -26.82
N PHE A 88 -1.53 4.59 -25.75
CA PHE A 88 -2.10 3.23 -25.73
C PHE A 88 -3.58 3.22 -26.06
N LYS A 89 -4.34 4.17 -25.52
CA LYS A 89 -5.78 4.33 -25.82
C LYS A 89 -6.04 4.63 -27.29
N SER A 90 -5.15 5.36 -27.96
CA SER A 90 -5.26 5.63 -29.39
C SER A 90 -4.89 4.41 -30.24
N GLU A 91 -3.86 3.65 -29.85
CA GLU A 91 -3.39 2.45 -30.55
C GLU A 91 -4.36 1.28 -30.42
N LEU A 92 -4.96 1.08 -29.24
CA LEU A 92 -5.94 0.01 -29.01
C LEU A 92 -7.22 0.17 -29.84
N LYS A 93 -7.47 1.34 -30.43
CA LYS A 93 -8.58 1.55 -31.37
C LYS A 93 -8.26 1.06 -32.79
N LYS A 94 -6.99 0.80 -33.12
CA LYS A 94 -6.59 0.37 -34.45
C LYS A 94 -6.78 -1.15 -34.60
N PRO A 95 -7.25 -1.62 -35.77
CA PRO A 95 -7.40 -3.04 -36.02
C PRO A 95 -6.04 -3.75 -35.95
N GLY A 96 -5.98 -4.90 -35.28
CA GLY A 96 -4.75 -5.68 -35.13
C GLY A 96 -3.83 -5.23 -33.98
N CYS A 97 -4.15 -4.15 -33.27
CA CYS A 97 -3.41 -3.77 -32.07
C CYS A 97 -3.82 -4.62 -30.86
N THR A 98 -2.84 -5.06 -30.07
CA THR A 98 -3.07 -5.87 -28.87
C THR A 98 -2.35 -5.27 -27.67
N ILE A 99 -2.92 -5.46 -26.48
CA ILE A 99 -2.29 -5.04 -25.21
C ILE A 99 -0.90 -5.67 -25.07
N GLY A 100 -0.72 -6.93 -25.47
CA GLY A 100 0.57 -7.62 -25.44
C GLY A 100 1.62 -6.96 -26.33
N GLY A 101 1.23 -6.49 -27.53
CA GLY A 101 2.12 -5.75 -28.43
C GLY A 101 2.54 -4.40 -27.85
N LEU A 102 1.60 -3.65 -27.28
CA LEU A 102 1.89 -2.39 -26.59
C LEU A 102 2.77 -2.56 -25.35
N TRP A 103 2.58 -3.65 -24.61
CA TRP A 103 3.45 -4.01 -23.50
C TRP A 103 4.87 -4.34 -23.97
N GLN A 104 5.01 -5.13 -25.03
CA GLN A 104 6.31 -5.46 -25.63
C GLN A 104 7.02 -4.17 -26.08
N TRP A 105 6.32 -3.29 -26.79
CA TRP A 105 6.81 -1.99 -27.21
C TRP A 105 7.22 -1.13 -26.02
N TYR A 106 6.38 -1.01 -24.99
CA TYR A 106 6.69 -0.24 -23.79
C TYR A 106 7.98 -0.73 -23.12
N ARG A 107 8.17 -2.05 -22.99
CA ARG A 107 9.41 -2.61 -22.42
C ARG A 107 10.66 -2.32 -23.25
N THR A 108 10.53 -2.23 -24.58
CA THR A 108 11.65 -1.98 -25.50
C THR A 108 11.94 -0.48 -25.67
N SER A 109 10.90 0.35 -25.70
CA SER A 109 10.97 1.79 -25.99
C SER A 109 11.13 2.65 -24.74
N ALA A 110 10.55 2.26 -23.61
CA ALA A 110 10.81 2.90 -22.31
C ALA A 110 12.12 2.40 -21.68
N GLY A 111 13.11 2.05 -22.53
CA GLY A 111 14.31 1.30 -22.22
C GLY A 111 14.81 1.58 -20.82
N VAL A 112 14.58 0.62 -19.92
CA VAL A 112 15.28 0.44 -18.64
C VAL A 112 15.77 1.76 -18.04
N SER A 113 14.86 2.68 -17.68
CA SER A 113 15.18 3.68 -16.65
C SER A 113 15.08 3.00 -15.28
N SER A 114 15.82 1.90 -15.12
CA SER A 114 16.15 1.32 -13.83
C SER A 114 17.43 0.53 -14.01
N ILE A 115 18.52 1.22 -13.72
CA ILE A 115 19.64 0.66 -12.96
C ILE A 115 19.09 -0.45 -12.04
N LEU A 116 19.68 -1.65 -12.16
CA LEU A 116 19.75 -2.67 -11.11
C LEU A 116 20.18 -2.02 -9.78
#